data_AF-A0A1X7VBP8-F1
#
_entry.id   AF-A0A1X7VBP8-F1
#
_cell.length_a   1.000
_cell.length_b   1.000
_cell.length_c   1.000
_cell.angle_alpha   90.00
_cell.angle_beta   90.00
_cell.angle_gamma   90.00
#
_symmetry.space_group_name_H-M   'P 1'
#
loop_
_entity.id
_entity.type
_entity.pdbx_description
1 polymer ?
#
loop_
_entity_poly.entity_id
_entity_poly.type
_entity_poly.pdbx_seq_one_letter_code
_entity_poly.pdbx_strand_id
1 'polypeptide(L)'
;MAFFKGAASEGNRAANLLKKREKDREELEKMKQKISEDIGAKSIFESNEKFSTHFDIVEEELRTSTIGLMTLEEMKMKRELLIQERKKKLAAAVSEENKQDSLDGKKGEKRKLKAKPVLSFDVEEDEDEEREEEEEEEQVEKEEAPPTFKRKKYSHFGKNPTVDTSFLPDRDREEEEKYERECLRQEWVEQQNELKNEVIQITYSFWDGSGHRRHVQMKKGNTIHEFLQKCLENLRKEFKELRGASVDGLMYIKEDLIIPHHYSFYDFIINKARGKSGSLFSFDVHEDIRLVNDAGIEKDESHAGKVVLRSWYERNKHIFPASRWEPYDPEKKWDKYTISDKSAGQ
;
A
#
# COMPACT_ATOMS: atom_id res chain seq x y z
N MET A 1 -84.60 -12.76 63.64
CA MET A 1 -83.79 -12.10 62.60
C MET A 1 -83.26 -10.79 63.17
N ALA A 2 -82.00 -10.77 63.59
CA ALA A 2 -81.30 -9.54 63.95
C ALA A 2 -80.10 -9.43 63.00
N PHE A 3 -80.22 -8.55 62.01
CA PHE A 3 -79.19 -8.27 61.02
C PHE A 3 -78.05 -7.51 61.71
N PHE A 4 -76.90 -8.17 61.87
CA PHE A 4 -75.65 -7.55 62.32
C PHE A 4 -75.15 -6.61 61.22
N LYS A 5 -75.54 -5.32 61.33
CA LYS A 5 -74.97 -4.21 60.57
C LYS A 5 -73.53 -3.99 61.05
N GLY A 6 -72.58 -4.70 60.44
CA GLY A 6 -71.16 -4.36 60.53
C GLY A 6 -70.96 -2.88 60.17
N ALA A 7 -70.29 -2.17 61.06
CA ALA A 7 -70.21 -0.71 61.07
C ALA A 7 -69.68 -0.16 59.74
N ALA A 8 -70.29 0.92 59.24
CA ALA A 8 -69.81 1.71 58.09
C ALA A 8 -68.32 2.13 58.19
N SER A 9 -67.73 2.03 59.39
CA SER A 9 -66.30 2.18 59.67
C SER A 9 -65.41 1.15 58.96
N GLU A 10 -65.84 -0.12 58.82
CA GLU A 10 -65.04 -1.16 58.17
C GLU A 10 -64.95 -0.96 56.65
N GLY A 11 -66.02 -0.44 56.02
CA GLY A 11 -66.04 -0.06 54.60
C GLY A 11 -65.06 1.07 54.29
N ASN A 12 -65.00 2.10 55.14
CA ASN A 12 -64.04 3.20 55.00
C ASN A 12 -62.60 2.73 55.23
N ARG A 13 -62.38 1.79 56.16
CA ARG A 13 -61.06 1.18 56.39
C ARG A 13 -60.62 0.33 55.19
N ALA A 14 -61.53 -0.46 54.61
CA ALA A 14 -61.27 -1.24 53.41
C ALA A 14 -60.97 -0.34 52.19
N ALA A 15 -61.73 0.75 52.01
CA ALA A 15 -61.51 1.72 50.94
C ALA A 15 -60.15 2.44 51.09
N ASN A 16 -59.75 2.81 52.31
CA ASN A 16 -58.44 3.41 52.57
C ASN A 16 -57.28 2.42 52.33
N LEU A 17 -57.46 1.14 52.66
CA LEU A 17 -56.46 0.11 52.37
C LEU A 17 -56.33 -0.18 50.86
N LEU A 18 -57.44 -0.15 50.11
CA LEU A 18 -57.42 -0.27 48.65
C LEU A 18 -56.72 0.93 48.00
N LYS A 19 -57.06 2.15 48.43
CA LYS A 19 -56.41 3.38 47.94
C LYS A 19 -54.92 3.43 48.29
N LYS A 20 -54.51 2.84 49.42
CA LYS A 20 -53.10 2.70 49.78
C LYS A 20 -52.37 1.72 48.87
N ARG A 21 -52.96 0.54 48.60
CA ARG A 21 -52.40 -0.44 47.66
C ARG A 21 -52.28 0.08 46.23
N GLU A 22 -53.23 0.89 45.79
CA GLU A 22 -53.21 1.51 44.46
C GLU A 22 -52.06 2.52 44.34
N LYS A 23 -51.86 3.38 45.35
CA LYS A 23 -50.70 4.28 45.43
C LYS A 23 -49.37 3.52 45.48
N ASP A 24 -49.28 2.47 46.29
CA ASP A 24 -48.07 1.66 46.40
C ASP A 24 -47.73 0.99 45.05
N ARG A 25 -48.77 0.60 44.27
CA ARG A 25 -48.59 0.02 42.93
C ARG A 25 -48.14 1.06 41.91
N GLU A 26 -48.72 2.26 41.93
CA GLU A 26 -48.29 3.38 41.08
C GLU A 26 -46.85 3.82 41.38
N GLU A 27 -46.45 3.83 42.65
CA GLU A 27 -45.08 4.14 43.06
C GLU A 27 -44.09 3.06 42.60
N LEU A 28 -44.46 1.78 42.69
CA LEU A 28 -43.66 0.67 42.16
C LEU A 28 -43.53 0.71 40.63
N GLU A 29 -44.60 1.04 39.92
CA GLU A 29 -44.57 1.19 38.45
C GLU A 29 -43.66 2.36 38.05
N LYS A 30 -43.73 3.50 38.76
CA LYS A 30 -42.83 4.64 38.53
C LYS A 30 -41.37 4.32 38.87
N MET A 31 -41.10 3.59 39.95
CA MET A 31 -39.75 3.16 40.31
C MET A 31 -39.20 2.15 39.29
N LYS A 32 -40.03 1.23 38.79
CA LYS A 32 -39.66 0.28 37.74
C LYS A 32 -39.34 1.00 36.42
N GLN A 33 -40.14 2.01 36.04
CA GLN A 33 -39.87 2.84 34.86
C GLN A 33 -38.55 3.60 35.00
N LYS A 34 -38.31 4.26 36.14
CA LYS A 34 -37.04 4.94 36.43
C LYS A 34 -35.83 4.00 36.38
N ILE A 35 -35.95 2.80 36.96
CA ILE A 35 -34.88 1.78 36.90
C ILE A 35 -34.66 1.30 35.46
N SER A 36 -35.73 1.11 34.67
CA SER A 36 -35.60 0.71 33.27
C SER A 36 -34.97 1.79 32.39
N GLU A 37 -35.28 3.06 32.64
CA GLU A 37 -34.68 4.21 31.97
C GLU A 37 -33.21 4.37 32.37
N ASP A 38 -32.88 4.21 33.67
CA ASP A 38 -31.50 4.27 34.15
C ASP A 38 -30.63 3.10 33.63
N ILE A 39 -31.16 1.89 33.54
CA ILE A 39 -30.44 0.72 33.00
C ILE A 39 -30.29 0.83 31.47
N GLY A 40 -31.33 1.29 30.77
CA GLY A 40 -31.31 1.51 29.32
C GLY A 40 -30.37 2.64 28.88
N ALA A 41 -30.33 3.74 29.64
CA ALA A 41 -29.52 4.90 29.32
C ALA A 41 -28.02 4.74 29.67
N LYS A 42 -27.67 4.00 30.74
CA LYS A 42 -26.28 3.96 31.24
C LYS A 42 -25.46 2.72 30.84
N SER A 43 -26.08 1.59 30.47
CA SER A 43 -25.32 0.34 30.30
C SER A 43 -25.24 -0.21 28.87
N ILE A 44 -26.22 0.09 28.00
CA ILE A 44 -26.28 -0.49 26.65
C ILE A 44 -25.87 0.51 25.56
N PHE A 45 -26.21 1.79 25.71
CA PHE A 45 -25.92 2.82 24.71
C PHE A 45 -24.46 3.29 24.75
N GLU A 46 -23.88 3.49 25.94
CA GLU A 46 -22.57 4.13 26.04
C GLU A 46 -21.37 3.19 25.83
N SER A 47 -21.53 1.88 26.06
CA SER A 47 -20.43 0.90 25.96
C SER A 47 -20.40 0.11 24.65
N ASN A 48 -21.55 -0.07 23.98
CA ASN A 48 -21.62 -0.92 22.78
C ASN A 48 -21.36 -0.12 21.49
N GLU A 49 -21.78 1.14 21.45
CA GLU A 49 -21.60 2.01 20.28
C GLU A 49 -20.20 2.62 20.21
N LYS A 50 -19.54 2.85 21.35
CA LYS A 50 -18.18 3.43 21.43
C LYS A 50 -17.06 2.43 21.12
N PHE A 51 -17.32 1.13 21.11
CA PHE A 51 -16.26 0.12 20.97
C PHE A 51 -16.45 -0.89 19.83
N SER A 52 -17.68 -1.23 19.41
CA SER A 52 -17.85 -2.32 18.44
C SER A 52 -17.68 -1.86 16.98
N THR A 53 -18.31 -0.76 16.57
CA THR A 53 -18.31 -0.32 15.16
C THR A 53 -17.03 0.44 14.79
N HIS A 54 -16.40 1.10 15.76
CA HIS A 54 -15.15 1.84 15.57
C HIS A 54 -13.94 0.94 15.37
N PHE A 55 -13.93 -0.25 15.97
CA PHE A 55 -12.81 -1.18 15.86
C PHE A 55 -12.85 -1.95 14.54
N ASP A 56 -14.05 -2.41 14.13
CA ASP A 56 -14.23 -3.18 12.90
C ASP A 56 -13.83 -2.39 11.64
N ILE A 57 -14.18 -1.10 11.54
CA ILE A 57 -13.86 -0.29 10.36
C ILE A 57 -12.35 0.01 10.27
N VAL A 58 -11.71 0.32 11.40
CA VAL A 58 -10.26 0.53 11.47
C VAL A 58 -9.51 -0.74 11.11
N GLU A 59 -10.02 -1.90 11.53
CA GLU A 59 -9.43 -3.19 11.22
C GLU A 59 -9.64 -3.60 9.75
N GLU A 60 -10.78 -3.26 9.14
CA GLU A 60 -11.05 -3.48 7.72
C GLU A 60 -10.16 -2.62 6.80
N GLU A 61 -10.01 -1.33 7.11
CA GLU A 61 -9.08 -0.42 6.42
C GLU A 61 -7.61 -0.83 6.61
N LEU A 62 -7.25 -1.33 7.80
CA LEU A 62 -5.92 -1.93 8.01
C LEU A 62 -5.75 -3.18 7.15
N ARG A 63 -6.66 -4.15 7.21
CA ARG A 63 -6.57 -5.40 6.44
C ARG A 63 -6.45 -5.16 4.94
N THR A 64 -7.18 -4.19 4.40
CA THR A 64 -7.11 -3.83 2.98
C THR A 64 -5.84 -3.07 2.61
N SER A 65 -5.34 -2.20 3.49
CA SER A 65 -4.11 -1.41 3.26
C SER A 65 -2.80 -2.12 3.64
N THR A 66 -2.87 -3.27 4.32
CA THR A 66 -1.71 -4.07 4.75
C THR A 66 -1.58 -5.41 4.03
N ILE A 67 -2.07 -5.54 2.80
CA ILE A 67 -1.85 -6.76 2.01
C ILE A 67 -0.39 -6.75 1.49
N GLY A 68 0.48 -7.57 2.08
CA GLY A 68 1.88 -7.74 1.66
C GLY A 68 2.87 -7.92 2.83
N LEU A 69 4.17 -8.04 2.53
CA LEU A 69 5.22 -8.07 3.55
C LEU A 69 5.40 -6.64 4.10
N MET A 70 4.94 -6.39 5.32
CA MET A 70 5.13 -5.12 6.03
C MET A 70 5.90 -5.35 7.32
N THR A 71 6.74 -4.38 7.70
CA THR A 71 7.43 -4.43 8.99
C THR A 71 6.46 -4.11 10.14
N LEU A 72 6.75 -4.62 11.34
CA LEU A 72 5.91 -4.37 12.52
C LEU A 72 5.78 -2.87 12.86
N GLU A 73 6.81 -2.10 12.52
CA GLU A 73 6.87 -0.67 12.75
C GLU A 73 5.93 0.09 11.80
N GLU A 74 5.93 -0.27 10.50
CA GLU A 74 5.00 0.29 9.53
C GLU A 74 3.53 -0.02 9.86
N MET A 75 3.23 -1.22 10.38
CA MET A 75 1.87 -1.59 10.80
C MET A 75 1.40 -0.73 11.99
N LYS A 76 2.28 -0.49 12.97
CA LYS A 76 1.97 0.37 14.12
C LYS A 76 1.74 1.81 13.69
N MET A 77 2.59 2.34 12.82
CA MET A 77 2.48 3.70 12.29
C MET A 77 1.17 3.88 11.50
N LYS A 78 0.82 2.95 10.60
CA LYS A 78 -0.47 3.02 9.87
C LYS A 78 -1.66 2.97 10.81
N ARG A 79 -1.65 2.09 11.81
CA ARG A 79 -2.71 1.99 12.81
C ARG A 79 -2.88 3.29 13.60
N GLU A 80 -1.77 3.89 14.03
CA GLU A 80 -1.82 5.13 14.80
C GLU A 80 -2.32 6.30 13.96
N LEU A 81 -1.86 6.42 12.70
CA LEU A 81 -2.33 7.45 11.78
C LEU A 81 -3.83 7.36 11.51
N LEU A 82 -4.35 6.16 11.26
CA LEU A 82 -5.78 5.94 10.99
C LEU A 82 -6.64 6.31 12.21
N ILE A 83 -6.17 5.96 13.41
CA ILE A 83 -6.82 6.34 14.67
C ILE A 83 -6.79 7.86 14.87
N GLN A 84 -5.67 8.52 14.59
CA GLN A 84 -5.53 9.98 14.72
C GLN A 84 -6.41 10.72 13.71
N GLU A 85 -6.45 10.29 12.45
CA GLU A 85 -7.28 10.90 11.41
C GLU A 85 -8.76 10.81 11.77
N ARG A 86 -9.20 9.65 12.28
CA ARG A 86 -10.58 9.48 12.72
C ARG A 86 -10.93 10.28 13.97
N LYS A 87 -10.01 10.38 14.93
CA LYS A 87 -10.16 11.27 16.09
C LYS A 87 -10.31 12.73 15.66
N LYS A 88 -9.54 13.18 14.65
CA LYS A 88 -9.67 14.52 14.08
C LYS A 88 -11.03 14.72 13.39
N LYS A 89 -11.51 13.74 12.62
CA LYS A 89 -12.83 13.77 11.98
C LYS A 89 -13.97 13.84 13.01
N LEU A 90 -13.91 13.05 14.08
CA LEU A 90 -14.90 13.10 15.17
C LEU A 90 -14.85 14.42 15.93
N ALA A 91 -13.65 14.95 16.22
CA ALA A 91 -13.51 16.25 16.87
C ALA A 91 -14.04 17.40 16.00
N ALA A 92 -13.86 17.32 14.68
CA ALA A 92 -14.44 18.27 13.73
C ALA A 92 -15.98 18.20 13.73
N ALA A 93 -16.56 17.00 13.65
CA ALA A 93 -18.01 16.81 13.69
C ALA A 93 -18.65 17.34 14.98
N VAL A 94 -18.05 17.06 16.15
CA VAL A 94 -18.52 17.59 17.44
C VAL A 94 -18.35 19.10 17.53
N SER A 95 -17.31 19.67 16.90
CA SER A 95 -17.13 21.13 16.83
C SER A 95 -18.20 21.80 15.96
N GLU A 96 -18.65 21.14 14.90
CA GLU A 96 -19.71 21.61 14.02
C GLU A 96 -21.09 21.50 14.66
N GLU A 97 -21.38 20.41 15.37
CA GLU A 97 -22.64 20.20 16.11
C GLU A 97 -22.81 21.24 17.23
N ASN A 98 -21.77 21.48 18.02
CA ASN A 98 -21.79 22.52 19.07
C ASN A 98 -21.98 23.94 18.49
N LYS A 99 -21.52 24.21 17.26
CA LYS A 99 -21.75 25.49 16.58
C LYS A 99 -23.19 25.63 16.11
N GLN A 100 -23.84 24.55 15.68
CA GLN A 100 -25.26 24.54 15.30
C GLN A 100 -26.17 24.75 16.53
N ASP A 101 -25.93 24.05 17.63
CA ASP A 101 -26.71 24.22 18.88
C ASP A 101 -26.60 25.64 19.45
N SER A 102 -25.43 26.27 19.30
CA SER A 102 -25.18 27.66 19.72
C SER A 102 -25.92 28.71 18.86
N LEU A 103 -26.30 28.36 17.62
CA LEU A 103 -27.04 29.24 16.71
C LEU A 103 -28.56 29.14 16.94
N ASP A 104 -29.07 27.96 17.28
CA ASP A 104 -30.49 27.76 17.58
C ASP A 104 -30.88 28.29 18.99
N GLY A 105 -29.96 28.28 19.96
CA GLY A 105 -30.18 28.90 21.28
C GLY A 105 -30.27 30.43 21.28
N LYS A 106 -29.79 31.12 20.24
CA LYS A 106 -29.74 32.60 20.17
C LYS A 106 -31.01 33.28 19.64
N LYS A 107 -32.02 32.53 19.21
CA LYS A 107 -33.33 33.08 18.80
C LYS A 107 -34.29 33.36 19.98
N GLY A 108 -33.98 32.89 21.19
CA GLY A 108 -34.85 33.05 22.37
C GLY A 108 -34.57 34.25 23.28
N GLU A 109 -33.37 34.83 23.26
CA GLU A 109 -32.92 35.70 24.37
C GLU A 109 -32.24 37.00 23.93
N LYS A 110 -32.93 37.80 23.11
CA LYS A 110 -32.54 39.21 22.87
C LYS A 110 -33.75 40.15 22.89
N ARG A 111 -34.37 40.26 24.07
CA ARG A 111 -35.18 41.41 24.47
C ARG A 111 -34.94 41.70 25.94
N LYS A 112 -33.91 42.49 26.25
CA LYS A 112 -33.83 43.49 27.35
C LYS A 112 -32.44 44.10 27.45
N LEU A 113 -32.44 45.35 27.90
CA LEU A 113 -31.45 46.42 27.73
C LEU A 113 -30.35 46.49 28.81
N LYS A 114 -29.37 47.38 28.52
CA LYS A 114 -28.50 48.20 29.41
C LYS A 114 -27.18 47.55 29.84
N ALA A 115 -26.03 48.22 30.01
CA ALA A 115 -25.46 49.51 29.61
C ALA A 115 -23.96 49.51 30.06
N LYS A 116 -23.06 50.03 29.21
CA LYS A 116 -21.70 50.68 29.32
C LYS A 116 -20.88 50.60 30.66
N PRO A 117 -19.51 50.68 30.70
CA PRO A 117 -18.64 51.69 30.00
C PRO A 117 -17.19 51.24 29.56
N VAL A 118 -16.64 51.71 28.43
CA VAL A 118 -15.74 52.88 28.14
C VAL A 118 -14.31 52.83 28.74
N LEU A 119 -13.30 52.87 27.86
CA LEU A 119 -11.98 53.53 27.96
C LEU A 119 -11.44 53.70 26.52
N SER A 120 -10.67 54.71 26.13
CA SER A 120 -10.92 56.16 25.95
C SER A 120 -9.73 56.72 25.14
N PHE A 121 -10.00 57.51 24.07
CA PHE A 121 -9.12 58.48 23.33
C PHE A 121 -7.80 57.95 22.72
N ASP A 122 -7.43 58.19 21.47
CA ASP A 122 -7.39 59.40 20.60
C ASP A 122 -7.79 58.99 19.15
N VAL A 123 -8.72 59.63 18.40
CA VAL A 123 -8.76 61.03 17.90
C VAL A 123 -7.50 61.28 17.06
N GLU A 124 -7.52 61.33 15.74
CA GLU A 124 -8.19 62.22 14.76
C GLU A 124 -7.61 61.71 13.42
N GLU A 125 -8.23 61.70 12.24
CA GLU A 125 -9.16 62.61 11.58
C GLU A 125 -9.50 61.80 10.30
N ASP A 126 -10.72 61.26 10.19
CA ASP A 126 -11.85 61.85 9.47
C ASP A 126 -11.49 62.49 8.11
N GLU A 127 -11.99 61.84 7.07
CA GLU A 127 -12.83 62.38 5.99
C GLU A 127 -12.63 61.47 4.77
N ASP A 128 -13.57 60.56 4.50
CA ASP A 128 -14.77 60.80 3.68
C ASP A 128 -14.33 61.09 2.23
N GLU A 129 -14.79 60.40 1.19
CA GLU A 129 -16.14 59.93 0.91
C GLU A 129 -16.06 59.01 -0.33
N GLU A 130 -16.98 58.05 -0.38
CA GLU A 130 -17.69 57.55 -1.57
C GLU A 130 -17.00 57.57 -2.96
N ARG A 131 -16.79 56.40 -3.56
CA ARG A 131 -17.64 55.95 -4.70
C ARG A 131 -17.23 54.60 -5.29
N GLU A 132 -18.28 53.80 -5.44
CA GLU A 132 -18.68 53.00 -6.62
C GLU A 132 -17.66 52.12 -7.35
N GLU A 133 -18.07 50.86 -7.43
CA GLU A 133 -17.61 49.79 -8.31
C GLU A 133 -17.63 50.21 -9.78
N GLU A 134 -16.58 49.88 -10.52
CA GLU A 134 -16.69 49.49 -11.93
C GLU A 134 -15.55 48.53 -12.28
N GLU A 135 -15.91 47.41 -12.88
CA GLU A 135 -15.06 46.37 -13.42
C GLU A 135 -14.41 46.85 -14.73
N GLU A 136 -13.12 46.59 -14.93
CA GLU A 136 -12.56 46.45 -16.28
C GLU A 136 -11.32 45.51 -16.28
N GLU A 137 -11.37 44.53 -17.18
CA GLU A 137 -10.32 43.58 -17.52
C GLU A 137 -9.24 44.28 -18.37
N GLU A 138 -7.93 44.02 -18.16
CA GLU A 138 -6.98 43.45 -19.14
C GLU A 138 -5.49 43.58 -18.71
N GLN A 139 -4.80 42.43 -18.76
CA GLN A 139 -3.43 42.14 -19.21
C GLN A 139 -2.22 43.08 -18.91
N VAL A 140 -1.23 42.46 -18.25
CA VAL A 140 0.23 42.41 -18.57
C VAL A 140 0.99 43.74 -18.74
N GLU A 141 1.91 44.07 -17.82
CA GLU A 141 3.37 43.86 -17.98
C GLU A 141 4.14 44.30 -16.71
N LYS A 142 5.34 43.74 -16.53
CA LYS A 142 6.26 43.97 -15.42
C LYS A 142 6.68 45.44 -15.30
N GLU A 143 6.74 45.97 -14.08
CA GLU A 143 7.85 46.83 -13.67
C GLU A 143 8.01 46.88 -12.14
N GLU A 144 9.24 47.13 -11.73
CA GLU A 144 9.82 46.91 -10.40
C GLU A 144 9.18 47.77 -9.30
N ALA A 145 8.80 47.14 -8.20
CA ALA A 145 8.54 47.78 -6.91
C ALA A 145 9.36 47.07 -5.81
N PRO A 146 9.89 47.81 -4.82
CA PRO A 146 11.02 47.39 -3.99
C PRO A 146 10.67 46.18 -3.10
N PRO A 147 11.67 45.35 -2.74
CA PRO A 147 11.41 44.17 -1.92
C PRO A 147 10.94 44.63 -0.55
N THR A 148 9.65 44.48 -0.27
CA THR A 148 9.16 44.49 1.11
C THR A 148 9.91 43.36 1.82
N PHE A 149 10.74 43.74 2.79
CA PHE A 149 11.54 42.85 3.60
C PHE A 149 10.60 41.83 4.26
N LYS A 150 10.42 40.68 3.61
CA LYS A 150 9.94 39.47 4.28
C LYS A 150 10.91 39.25 5.41
N ARG A 151 10.47 39.49 6.65
CA ARG A 151 11.25 39.29 7.86
C ARG A 151 11.80 37.87 7.77
N LYS A 152 13.08 37.72 7.39
CA LYS A 152 13.80 36.46 7.53
C LYS A 152 13.61 36.11 9.00
N LYS A 153 12.81 35.09 9.28
CA LYS A 153 12.73 34.55 10.64
C LYS A 153 14.17 34.33 11.05
N TYR A 154 14.61 35.08 12.06
CA TYR A 154 15.90 34.92 12.67
C TYR A 154 15.92 33.55 13.39
N SER A 155 15.90 32.45 12.63
CA SER A 155 15.97 31.08 13.15
C SER A 155 17.34 30.82 13.82
N HIS A 156 18.33 31.65 13.48
CA HIS A 156 19.73 31.49 13.85
C HIS A 156 20.34 32.68 14.60
N PHE A 157 19.59 33.75 14.89
CA PHE A 157 20.15 34.85 15.67
C PHE A 157 20.25 34.42 17.14
N GLY A 158 21.46 34.07 17.58
CA GLY A 158 21.77 33.67 18.95
C GLY A 158 22.24 32.23 19.15
N LYS A 159 22.28 31.40 18.10
CA LYS A 159 22.86 30.04 18.19
C LYS A 159 24.33 30.09 17.76
N ASN A 160 25.23 29.65 18.64
CA ASN A 160 26.66 29.55 18.34
C ASN A 160 26.89 28.42 17.31
N PRO A 161 27.49 28.68 16.13
CA PRO A 161 27.66 27.69 15.05
C PRO A 161 28.59 26.51 15.39
N THR A 162 29.27 26.54 16.54
CA THR A 162 30.17 25.45 16.97
C THR A 162 29.52 24.46 17.94
N VAL A 163 28.27 24.69 18.36
CA VAL A 163 27.54 23.76 19.23
C VAL A 163 26.83 22.74 18.36
N ASP A 164 27.16 21.45 18.53
CA ASP A 164 26.50 20.35 17.82
C ASP A 164 25.01 20.28 18.20
N THR A 165 24.16 20.55 17.21
CA THR A 165 22.70 20.53 17.34
C THR A 165 22.07 19.27 16.75
N SER A 166 22.87 18.25 16.40
CA SER A 166 22.41 16.97 15.84
C SER A 166 21.44 16.17 16.70
N PHE A 167 21.38 16.46 18.01
CA PHE A 167 20.45 15.83 18.94
C PHE A 167 19.07 16.51 19.00
N LEU A 168 18.94 17.74 18.47
CA LEU A 168 17.65 18.43 18.44
C LEU A 168 16.85 18.00 17.19
N PRO A 169 15.53 17.73 17.32
CA PRO A 169 14.64 17.53 16.19
C PRO A 169 14.58 18.79 15.32
N ASP A 170 15.37 18.80 14.25
CA ASP A 170 15.41 19.88 13.27
C ASP A 170 14.62 19.46 12.04
N ARG A 171 13.46 20.11 11.83
CA ARG A 171 12.55 19.83 10.70
C ARG A 171 13.25 19.96 9.36
N ASP A 172 14.11 20.97 9.20
CA ASP A 172 14.83 21.22 7.96
C ASP A 172 15.91 20.13 7.72
N ARG A 173 16.53 19.58 8.78
CA ARG A 173 17.50 18.47 8.69
C ARG A 173 16.83 17.13 8.40
N GLU A 174 15.68 16.87 9.00
CA GLU A 174 14.86 15.69 8.67
C GLU A 174 14.31 15.77 7.24
N GLU A 175 13.99 16.97 6.74
CA GLU A 175 13.61 17.20 5.35
C GLU A 175 14.80 16.90 4.42
N GLU A 176 15.99 17.41 4.71
CA GLU A 176 17.23 17.09 3.97
C GLU A 176 17.53 15.59 3.96
N GLU A 177 17.46 14.91 5.11
CA GLU A 177 17.65 13.45 5.18
C GLU A 177 16.60 12.68 4.37
N LYS A 178 15.35 13.16 4.36
CA LYS A 178 14.28 12.56 3.52
C LYS A 178 14.56 12.78 2.03
N TYR A 179 15.00 13.97 1.63
CA TYR A 179 15.39 14.23 0.25
C TYR A 179 16.58 13.36 -0.16
N GLU A 180 17.62 13.24 0.67
CA GLU A 180 18.77 12.36 0.41
C GLU A 180 18.34 10.89 0.28
N ARG A 181 17.47 10.41 1.18
CA ARG A 181 16.92 9.04 1.08
C ARG A 181 16.11 8.82 -0.19
N GLU A 182 15.32 9.82 -0.61
CA GLU A 182 14.53 9.73 -1.84
C GLU A 182 15.42 9.77 -3.08
N CYS A 183 16.43 10.64 -3.12
CA CYS A 183 17.44 10.68 -4.18
C CYS A 183 18.17 9.34 -4.30
N LEU A 184 18.67 8.79 -3.20
CA LEU A 184 19.33 7.48 -3.19
C LEU A 184 18.40 6.34 -3.65
N ARG A 185 17.11 6.41 -3.29
CA ARG A 185 16.11 5.44 -3.78
C ARG A 185 15.93 5.56 -5.29
N GLN A 186 15.84 6.78 -5.81
CA GLN A 186 15.68 7.03 -7.24
C GLN A 186 16.91 6.57 -8.02
N GLU A 187 18.11 6.94 -7.56
CA GLU A 187 19.38 6.48 -8.14
C GLU A 187 19.46 4.95 -8.15
N TRP A 188 19.06 4.30 -7.06
CA TRP A 188 19.02 2.84 -7.01
C TRP A 188 18.04 2.24 -8.02
N VAL A 189 16.83 2.79 -8.14
CA VAL A 189 15.84 2.36 -9.14
C VAL A 189 16.33 2.60 -10.56
N GLU A 190 17.00 3.72 -10.81
CA GLU A 190 17.55 4.07 -12.12
C GLU A 190 18.67 3.11 -12.52
N GLN A 191 19.61 2.82 -11.62
CA GLN A 191 20.66 1.82 -11.84
C GLN A 191 20.07 0.43 -12.09
N GLN A 192 19.02 0.05 -11.35
CA GLN A 192 18.28 -1.20 -11.59
C GLN A 192 17.63 -1.21 -12.98
N ASN A 193 17.05 -0.09 -13.40
CA ASN A 193 16.41 0.04 -14.70
C ASN A 193 17.44 0.03 -15.84
N GLU A 194 18.61 0.64 -15.66
CA GLU A 194 19.70 0.61 -16.62
C GLU A 194 20.16 -0.83 -16.87
N LEU A 195 20.48 -1.57 -15.79
CA LEU A 195 20.84 -2.98 -15.88
C LEU A 195 19.74 -3.84 -16.52
N LYS A 196 18.47 -3.56 -16.21
CA LYS A 196 17.33 -4.26 -16.83
C LYS A 196 17.18 -3.90 -18.31
N ASN A 197 17.56 -2.69 -18.72
CA ASN A 197 17.41 -2.21 -20.09
C ASN A 197 18.51 -2.67 -21.04
N GLU A 198 19.64 -3.17 -20.52
CA GLU A 198 20.70 -3.74 -21.34
C GLU A 198 20.16 -4.84 -22.27
N VAL A 199 20.49 -4.73 -23.56
CA VAL A 199 20.02 -5.66 -24.59
C VAL A 199 20.91 -6.89 -24.60
N ILE A 200 20.28 -8.06 -24.58
CA ILE A 200 20.89 -9.37 -24.66
C ILE A 200 20.40 -10.07 -25.93
N GLN A 201 21.32 -10.77 -26.61
CA GLN A 201 20.98 -11.77 -27.61
C GLN A 201 20.89 -13.16 -26.99
N ILE A 202 19.70 -13.76 -27.03
CA ILE A 202 19.44 -15.09 -26.48
C ILE A 202 19.31 -16.09 -27.62
N THR A 203 20.19 -17.08 -27.61
CA THR A 203 20.14 -18.22 -28.53
C THR A 203 19.26 -19.32 -27.93
N TYR A 204 18.23 -19.72 -28.67
CA TYR A 204 17.33 -20.81 -28.30
C TYR A 204 17.15 -21.80 -29.44
N SER A 205 16.75 -23.02 -29.10
CA SER A 205 16.39 -24.06 -30.03
C SER A 205 14.94 -24.47 -29.79
N PHE A 206 14.07 -24.32 -30.78
CA PHE A 206 12.76 -24.97 -30.71
C PHE A 206 12.95 -26.48 -30.90
N TRP A 207 12.21 -27.28 -30.13
CA TRP A 207 12.30 -28.73 -30.15
C TRP A 207 10.91 -29.37 -30.32
N ASP A 208 10.71 -29.97 -31.48
CA ASP A 208 9.54 -30.78 -31.85
C ASP A 208 9.92 -32.25 -32.13
N GLY A 209 11.21 -32.59 -31.97
CA GLY A 209 11.84 -33.82 -32.46
C GLY A 209 13.06 -33.53 -33.34
N SER A 210 13.11 -32.33 -33.92
CA SER A 210 14.29 -31.74 -34.56
C SER A 210 14.66 -30.43 -33.84
N GLY A 211 15.94 -30.10 -33.79
CA GLY A 211 16.43 -28.89 -33.11
C GLY A 211 16.52 -27.70 -34.06
N HIS A 212 15.65 -26.70 -33.91
CA HIS A 212 15.68 -25.47 -34.70
C HIS A 212 16.29 -24.30 -33.92
N ARG A 213 17.59 -24.06 -34.12
CA ARG A 213 18.32 -22.96 -33.48
C ARG A 213 17.96 -21.60 -34.08
N ARG A 214 17.67 -20.63 -33.22
CA ARG A 214 17.38 -19.22 -33.53
C ARG A 214 17.98 -18.31 -32.48
N HIS A 215 18.10 -17.04 -32.84
CA HIS A 215 18.48 -15.96 -31.93
C HIS A 215 17.31 -14.98 -31.82
N VAL A 216 17.08 -14.43 -30.63
CA VAL A 216 16.17 -13.30 -30.40
C VAL A 216 16.88 -12.28 -29.51
N GLN A 217 16.70 -11.00 -29.83
CA GLN A 217 17.22 -9.88 -29.05
C GLN A 217 16.12 -9.30 -28.14
N MET A 218 16.45 -9.09 -26.87
CA MET A 218 15.56 -8.44 -25.88
C MET A 218 16.34 -7.87 -24.71
N LYS A 219 15.67 -7.15 -23.80
CA LYS A 219 16.33 -6.56 -22.62
C LYS A 219 16.42 -7.57 -21.48
N LYS A 220 17.38 -7.40 -20.55
CA LYS A 220 17.56 -8.30 -19.39
C LYS A 220 16.32 -8.35 -18.48
N GLY A 221 15.62 -7.22 -18.36
CA GLY A 221 14.43 -7.08 -17.53
C GLY A 221 13.17 -7.75 -18.09
N ASN A 222 13.20 -8.23 -19.34
CA ASN A 222 12.06 -8.94 -19.91
C ASN A 222 11.86 -10.28 -19.20
N THR A 223 10.61 -10.65 -18.99
CA THR A 223 10.23 -11.95 -18.42
C THR A 223 10.40 -13.06 -19.46
N ILE A 224 10.54 -14.30 -18.99
CA ILE A 224 10.57 -15.47 -19.88
C ILE A 224 9.25 -15.63 -20.65
N HIS A 225 8.14 -15.18 -20.08
CA HIS A 225 6.87 -15.12 -20.79
C HIS A 225 6.97 -14.25 -22.07
N GLU A 226 7.47 -13.03 -21.95
CA GLU A 226 7.67 -12.14 -23.10
C GLU A 226 8.69 -12.70 -24.11
N PHE A 227 9.74 -13.38 -23.60
CA PHE A 227 10.69 -14.10 -24.44
C PHE A 227 10.00 -15.15 -25.29
N LEU A 228 9.20 -16.01 -24.65
CA LEU A 228 8.47 -17.08 -25.32
C LEU A 228 7.45 -16.53 -26.31
N GLN A 229 6.81 -15.40 -26.01
CA GLN A 229 5.92 -14.72 -26.96
C GLN A 229 6.67 -14.31 -28.25
N LYS A 230 7.84 -13.66 -28.12
CA LYS A 230 8.69 -13.31 -29.27
C LYS A 230 9.18 -14.54 -30.03
N CYS A 231 9.54 -15.61 -29.33
CA CYS A 231 9.89 -16.89 -29.94
C CYS A 231 8.70 -17.47 -30.73
N LEU A 232 7.51 -17.42 -30.15
CA LEU A 232 6.28 -17.93 -30.74
C LEU A 232 5.92 -17.14 -32.02
N GLU A 233 6.02 -15.81 -32.01
CA GLU A 233 5.82 -14.97 -33.20
C GLU A 233 6.78 -15.30 -34.34
N ASN A 234 8.05 -15.59 -34.00
CA ASN A 234 9.05 -16.01 -34.99
C ASN A 234 8.76 -17.41 -35.54
N LEU A 235 8.40 -18.35 -34.66
CA LEU A 235 8.10 -19.74 -35.04
C LEU A 235 6.78 -19.87 -35.80
N ARG A 236 5.79 -19.00 -35.54
CA ARG A 236 4.49 -18.97 -36.24
C ARG A 236 4.60 -18.72 -37.73
N LYS A 237 5.68 -18.06 -38.18
CA LYS A 237 5.95 -17.84 -39.61
C LYS A 237 6.28 -19.14 -40.33
N GLU A 238 6.84 -20.12 -39.63
CA GLU A 238 7.40 -21.33 -40.21
C GLU A 238 6.56 -22.57 -39.91
N PHE A 239 6.05 -22.68 -38.69
CA PHE A 239 5.27 -23.83 -38.24
C PHE A 239 3.81 -23.45 -38.10
N LYS A 240 2.97 -23.99 -39.00
CA LYS A 240 1.51 -23.80 -38.95
C LYS A 240 0.91 -24.45 -37.70
N GLU A 241 1.55 -25.47 -37.15
CA GLU A 241 1.11 -26.19 -35.94
C GLU A 241 1.17 -25.32 -34.68
N LEU A 242 2.11 -24.37 -34.61
CA LEU A 242 2.25 -23.43 -33.49
C LEU A 242 1.28 -22.23 -33.57
N ARG A 243 0.47 -22.13 -34.63
CA ARG A 243 -0.50 -21.02 -34.77
C ARG A 243 -1.58 -21.06 -33.69
N GLY A 244 -1.99 -22.24 -33.25
CA GLY A 244 -2.99 -22.43 -32.19
C GLY A 244 -2.41 -22.50 -30.77
N ALA A 245 -1.09 -22.57 -30.62
CA ALA A 245 -0.46 -22.65 -29.31
C ALA A 245 -0.42 -21.27 -28.62
N SER A 246 -0.70 -21.26 -27.33
CA SER A 246 -0.53 -20.12 -26.43
C SER A 246 0.88 -20.13 -25.81
N VAL A 247 1.29 -18.99 -25.25
CA VAL A 247 2.59 -18.84 -24.57
C VAL A 247 2.70 -19.76 -23.34
N ASP A 248 1.59 -19.99 -22.64
CA ASP A 248 1.51 -20.86 -21.46
C ASP A 248 1.70 -22.36 -21.78
N GLY A 249 1.39 -22.73 -23.02
CA GLY A 249 1.64 -24.07 -23.54
C GLY A 249 3.11 -24.33 -23.92
N LEU A 250 4.00 -23.33 -23.81
CA LEU A 250 5.43 -23.49 -24.07
C LEU A 250 6.19 -23.62 -22.76
N MET A 251 7.37 -24.21 -22.80
CA MET A 251 8.29 -24.28 -21.68
C MET A 251 9.69 -23.95 -22.18
N TYR A 252 10.43 -23.23 -21.35
CA TYR A 252 11.81 -22.89 -21.59
C TYR A 252 12.70 -23.78 -20.71
N ILE A 253 13.65 -24.47 -21.34
CA ILE A 253 14.59 -25.35 -20.66
C ILE A 253 16.01 -24.86 -20.95
N LYS A 254 16.81 -24.65 -19.91
CA LYS A 254 18.21 -24.24 -20.02
C LYS A 254 19.04 -25.15 -19.14
N GLU A 255 20.08 -25.79 -19.68
CA GLU A 255 20.98 -26.70 -18.94
C GLU A 255 20.24 -27.78 -18.12
N ASP A 256 19.21 -28.39 -18.72
CA ASP A 256 18.31 -29.37 -18.08
C ASP A 256 17.47 -28.82 -16.90
N LEU A 257 17.34 -27.50 -16.78
CA LEU A 257 16.43 -26.84 -15.84
C LEU A 257 15.25 -26.22 -16.58
N ILE A 258 14.05 -26.59 -16.17
CA ILE A 258 12.80 -26.00 -16.65
C ILE A 258 12.61 -24.70 -15.90
N ILE A 259 12.69 -23.60 -16.64
CA ILE A 259 12.59 -22.28 -16.06
C ILE A 259 11.13 -21.80 -16.10
N PRO A 260 10.54 -21.39 -14.97
CA PRO A 260 9.19 -20.84 -14.92
C PRO A 260 9.03 -19.51 -15.69
N HIS A 261 7.81 -19.24 -16.14
CA HIS A 261 7.47 -18.06 -16.98
C HIS A 261 7.59 -16.70 -16.28
N HIS A 262 7.48 -16.67 -14.95
CA HIS A 262 7.44 -15.44 -14.17
C HIS A 262 8.82 -14.86 -13.88
N TYR A 263 9.89 -15.65 -14.05
CA TYR A 263 11.24 -15.14 -13.83
C TYR A 263 11.70 -14.28 -15.01
N SER A 264 12.54 -13.29 -14.69
CA SER A 264 13.25 -12.47 -15.68
C SER A 264 14.68 -12.95 -15.87
N PHE A 265 15.29 -12.63 -17.02
CA PHE A 265 16.71 -12.92 -17.22
C PHE A 265 17.58 -12.18 -16.20
N TYR A 266 17.16 -10.99 -15.78
CA TYR A 266 17.79 -10.20 -14.74
C TYR A 266 17.93 -10.97 -13.42
N ASP A 267 16.91 -11.69 -12.99
CA ASP A 267 16.93 -12.46 -11.73
C ASP A 267 17.99 -13.57 -11.75
N PHE A 268 18.17 -14.24 -12.89
CA PHE A 268 19.20 -15.28 -13.03
C PHE A 268 20.61 -14.72 -13.05
N ILE A 269 20.78 -13.49 -13.56
CA ILE A 269 22.07 -12.80 -13.61
C ILE A 269 22.49 -12.37 -12.20
N ILE A 270 21.59 -11.74 -11.44
CA ILE A 270 21.90 -11.31 -10.07
C ILE A 270 22.25 -12.51 -9.19
N ASN A 271 21.41 -13.54 -9.24
CA ASN A 271 21.59 -14.73 -8.41
C ASN A 271 22.79 -15.58 -8.86
N LYS A 272 23.43 -15.22 -9.99
CA LYS A 272 24.49 -16.00 -10.65
C LYS A 272 24.09 -17.47 -10.69
N ALA A 273 22.85 -17.71 -11.11
CA ALA A 273 22.23 -19.01 -11.03
C ALA A 273 23.11 -20.02 -11.79
N ARG A 274 23.67 -20.98 -11.06
CA ARG A 274 24.48 -22.06 -11.62
C ARG A 274 23.57 -23.24 -11.87
N GLY A 275 23.59 -23.82 -13.06
CA GLY A 275 22.96 -25.10 -13.34
C GLY A 275 23.95 -26.25 -13.19
N LYS A 276 23.54 -27.44 -13.65
CA LYS A 276 24.36 -28.67 -13.60
C LYS A 276 25.64 -28.58 -14.46
N SER A 277 25.66 -27.68 -15.46
CA SER A 277 26.76 -27.47 -16.40
C SER A 277 27.58 -26.18 -16.17
N GLY A 278 27.33 -25.43 -15.08
CA GLY A 278 27.98 -24.12 -14.86
C GLY A 278 26.98 -22.97 -14.83
N SER A 279 27.40 -21.74 -15.13
CA SER A 279 26.50 -20.57 -15.14
C SER A 279 25.34 -20.78 -16.12
N LEU A 280 24.09 -20.55 -15.69
CA LEU A 280 22.92 -20.67 -16.60
C LEU A 280 22.95 -19.62 -17.69
N PHE A 281 23.47 -18.44 -17.37
CA PHE A 281 23.58 -17.35 -18.31
C PHE A 281 24.91 -16.64 -18.13
N SER A 282 25.83 -16.88 -19.05
CA SER A 282 27.04 -16.08 -19.20
C SER A 282 26.76 -15.03 -20.28
N PHE A 283 26.27 -13.86 -19.87
CA PHE A 283 26.16 -12.70 -20.77
C PHE A 283 27.39 -11.80 -20.73
N ASP A 284 28.30 -12.07 -19.79
CA ASP A 284 29.59 -11.39 -19.66
C ASP A 284 30.66 -12.13 -20.47
N VAL A 285 30.44 -12.23 -21.77
CA VAL A 285 31.49 -12.44 -22.77
C VAL A 285 30.98 -11.65 -23.97
N HIS A 286 31.49 -10.42 -24.09
CA HIS A 286 31.62 -9.74 -25.38
C HIS A 286 31.97 -10.80 -26.41
N GLU A 287 31.30 -10.82 -27.57
CA GLU A 287 31.60 -11.68 -28.72
C GLU A 287 32.99 -12.31 -28.60
N ASP A 288 33.07 -13.63 -28.37
CA ASP A 288 34.32 -14.38 -28.47
C ASP A 288 34.82 -14.27 -29.92
N ILE A 289 35.31 -13.09 -30.34
CA ILE A 289 36.11 -12.88 -31.53
C ILE A 289 37.50 -13.34 -31.14
N ARG A 290 37.67 -14.66 -31.07
CA ARG A 290 39.00 -15.27 -31.06
C ARG A 290 39.31 -15.65 -32.50
N LEU A 291 40.08 -14.79 -33.19
CA LEU A 291 40.74 -15.12 -34.45
C LEU A 291 41.84 -16.18 -34.28
N VAL A 292 42.12 -16.67 -33.06
CA VAL A 292 43.21 -17.60 -32.76
C VAL A 292 42.74 -18.64 -31.75
N ASN A 293 42.87 -19.92 -32.14
CA ASN A 293 42.66 -21.09 -31.30
C ASN A 293 43.68 -21.07 -30.13
N ASP A 294 43.24 -20.67 -28.94
CA ASP A 294 44.01 -20.86 -27.70
C ASP A 294 43.23 -21.79 -26.75
N ALA A 295 43.88 -22.87 -26.31
CA ALA A 295 43.27 -24.04 -25.65
C ALA A 295 43.39 -24.01 -24.11
N GLY A 296 43.78 -22.87 -23.53
CA GLY A 296 43.96 -22.72 -22.07
C GLY A 296 42.72 -22.23 -21.30
N ILE A 297 41.64 -21.85 -21.99
CA ILE A 297 40.44 -21.30 -21.37
C ILE A 297 39.28 -22.26 -21.69
N GLU A 298 38.65 -22.76 -20.63
CA GLU A 298 37.52 -23.67 -20.68
C GLU A 298 36.44 -23.11 -21.61
N LYS A 299 36.04 -23.90 -22.61
CA LYS A 299 35.02 -23.51 -23.58
C LYS A 299 33.68 -23.53 -22.86
N ASP A 300 33.25 -22.39 -22.33
CA ASP A 300 31.94 -22.19 -21.71
C ASP A 300 30.83 -22.21 -22.78
N GLU A 301 30.66 -23.36 -23.44
CA GLU A 301 29.65 -23.59 -24.46
C GLU A 301 28.29 -23.75 -23.77
N SER A 302 27.77 -22.64 -23.26
CA SER A 302 26.42 -22.56 -22.69
C SER A 302 25.42 -23.12 -23.71
N HIS A 303 24.84 -24.28 -23.41
CA HIS A 303 23.94 -24.95 -24.34
C HIS A 303 22.75 -24.04 -24.66
N ALA A 304 22.43 -23.88 -25.94
CA ALA A 304 21.29 -23.06 -26.36
C ALA A 304 20.01 -23.52 -25.63
N GLY A 305 19.23 -22.57 -25.11
CA GLY A 305 18.02 -22.89 -24.36
C GLY A 305 17.00 -23.59 -25.26
N LYS A 306 16.39 -24.68 -24.81
CA LYS A 306 15.39 -25.43 -25.56
C LYS A 306 14.01 -24.86 -25.28
N VAL A 307 13.24 -24.59 -26.33
CA VAL A 307 11.83 -24.19 -26.24
C VAL A 307 10.98 -25.37 -26.68
N VAL A 308 10.09 -25.82 -25.81
CA VAL A 308 9.35 -27.08 -25.97
C VAL A 308 7.89 -26.87 -25.67
N LEU A 309 6.99 -27.54 -26.40
CA LEU A 309 5.58 -27.56 -26.05
C LEU A 309 5.34 -28.42 -24.79
N ARG A 310 4.51 -27.93 -23.86
CA ARG A 310 4.09 -28.63 -22.65
C ARG A 310 3.49 -30.00 -22.97
N SER A 311 2.62 -30.07 -23.96
CA SER A 311 2.00 -31.32 -24.43
C SER A 311 3.00 -32.30 -25.05
N TRP A 312 4.12 -31.81 -25.58
CA TRP A 312 5.22 -32.67 -26.04
C TRP A 312 6.01 -33.21 -24.85
N TYR A 313 6.34 -32.35 -23.89
CA TYR A 313 7.09 -32.73 -22.69
C TYR A 313 6.33 -33.76 -21.85
N GLU A 314 5.04 -33.59 -21.61
CA GLU A 314 4.27 -34.53 -20.79
C GLU A 314 4.23 -35.94 -21.38
N ARG A 315 4.18 -36.04 -22.72
CA ARG A 315 4.25 -37.31 -23.44
C ARG A 315 5.65 -37.91 -23.39
N ASN A 316 6.71 -37.09 -23.51
CA ASN A 316 8.08 -37.56 -23.72
C ASN A 316 8.99 -37.45 -22.48
N LYS A 317 8.48 -37.00 -21.32
CA LYS A 317 9.25 -36.82 -20.08
C LYS A 317 9.94 -38.07 -19.56
N HIS A 318 9.55 -39.26 -20.04
CA HIS A 318 10.16 -40.53 -19.66
C HIS A 318 11.31 -40.94 -20.60
N ILE A 319 11.51 -40.20 -21.69
CA ILE A 319 12.51 -40.49 -22.73
C ILE A 319 13.65 -39.46 -22.61
N PHE A 320 14.88 -39.93 -22.78
CA PHE A 320 16.05 -39.05 -22.83
C PHE A 320 15.98 -38.11 -24.06
N PRO A 321 16.27 -36.79 -23.94
CA PRO A 321 16.83 -36.08 -22.78
C PRO A 321 15.79 -35.46 -21.82
N ALA A 322 14.49 -35.51 -22.14
CA ALA A 322 13.45 -34.86 -21.35
C ALA A 322 13.34 -35.42 -19.92
N SER A 323 13.72 -36.68 -19.70
CA SER A 323 13.76 -37.30 -18.38
C SER A 323 14.74 -36.68 -17.39
N ARG A 324 15.71 -35.90 -17.85
CA ARG A 324 16.71 -35.24 -17.00
C ARG A 324 16.28 -33.85 -16.53
N TRP A 325 15.21 -33.31 -17.11
CA TRP A 325 14.79 -31.95 -16.86
C TRP A 325 14.15 -31.82 -15.48
N GLU A 326 14.71 -30.94 -14.66
CA GLU A 326 14.19 -30.63 -13.32
C GLU A 326 13.60 -29.21 -13.32
N PRO A 327 12.55 -28.93 -12.51
CA PRO A 327 12.12 -27.56 -12.30
C PRO A 327 13.25 -26.74 -11.66
N TYR A 328 13.44 -25.51 -12.13
CA TYR A 328 14.40 -24.59 -11.53
C TYR A 328 13.97 -24.23 -10.10
N ASP A 329 14.90 -24.41 -9.17
CA ASP A 329 14.74 -24.03 -7.77
C ASP A 329 15.87 -23.04 -7.41
N PRO A 330 15.55 -21.79 -7.03
CA PRO A 330 16.54 -20.76 -6.74
C PRO A 330 17.42 -21.07 -5.52
N GLU A 331 16.96 -21.90 -4.58
CA GLU A 331 17.73 -22.23 -3.38
C GLU A 331 18.75 -23.35 -3.62
N LYS A 332 18.54 -24.16 -4.65
CA LYS A 332 19.39 -25.30 -4.98
C LYS A 332 20.65 -24.81 -5.70
N LYS A 333 21.79 -24.80 -5.00
CA LYS A 333 23.09 -24.47 -5.59
C LYS A 333 23.78 -25.72 -6.12
N TRP A 334 24.03 -25.75 -7.43
CA TRP A 334 24.82 -26.81 -8.06
C TRP A 334 26.30 -26.40 -8.05
N ASP A 335 27.01 -26.72 -6.96
CA ASP A 335 28.43 -26.35 -6.79
C ASP A 335 29.42 -27.28 -7.52
N LYS A 336 28.95 -28.40 -8.08
CA LYS A 336 29.80 -29.35 -8.82
C LYS A 336 29.20 -29.76 -10.15
N TYR A 337 30.00 -29.64 -11.20
CA TYR A 337 29.75 -30.23 -12.52
C TYR A 337 29.51 -31.73 -12.36
N THR A 338 28.29 -32.19 -12.58
CA THR A 338 27.88 -33.60 -12.40
C THR A 338 27.38 -34.22 -13.69
N ILE A 339 27.80 -33.67 -14.83
CA ILE A 339 27.59 -34.29 -16.13
C ILE A 339 28.71 -35.32 -16.31
N SER A 340 28.52 -36.51 -15.74
CA SER A 340 29.25 -37.68 -16.22
C SER A 340 28.50 -38.20 -17.43
N ASP A 341 28.87 -37.74 -18.63
CA ASP A 341 28.61 -38.48 -19.85
C ASP A 341 29.43 -39.78 -19.77
N LYS A 342 28.94 -40.76 -19.01
CA LYS A 342 29.36 -42.14 -19.21
C LYS A 342 28.75 -42.54 -20.55
N SER A 343 29.56 -42.44 -21.58
CA SER A 343 29.40 -43.12 -22.86
C SER A 343 29.08 -44.59 -22.59
N ALA A 344 27.79 -44.92 -22.51
CA ALA A 344 27.31 -46.28 -22.67
C ALA A 344 27.52 -46.66 -24.14
N GLY A 345 28.74 -47.10 -24.47
CA GLY A 345 29.08 -47.51 -25.83
C GLY A 345 30.57 -47.49 -26.14
N GLN A 346 31.34 -48.39 -25.51
CA GLN A 346 32.19 -49.36 -26.20
C GLN A 346 32.76 -50.40 -25.21
#